data_AF-A0A7S0WC16-F1
#
_entry.id   AF-A0A7S0WC16-F1
#
_cell.length_a   1.000
_cell.length_b   1.000
_cell.length_c   1.000
_cell.angle_alpha   90.00
_cell.angle_beta   90.00
_cell.angle_gamma   90.00
#
_symmetry.space_group_name_H-M   'P 1'
#
loop_
_entity.id
_entity.type
_entity.pdbx_description
1 polymer ?
#
loop_
_entity_poly.entity_id
_entity_poly.type
_entity_poly.pdbx_seq_one_letter_code
_entity_poly.pdbx_strand_id
1 'polypeptide(L)'
;FGGEIIPQAAQDGAKVQAYLFNDYWEDIGTIKSFFEANLNLAKDPPNFEFYNAEAPIYTSPRFLPPAKIERCHVKDAIISHGASLSDCSVEDAIVGLRSRVEKGCKIKKTMIIGADYYESEEKRKAIIASGGVPVGIGENTIIENAIIDKNARVGKNCVITNKDNIEDLQDEERGIFIRSGIVTILRNSTIPDGTVI
;
A
#
# COMPACT_ATOMS: atom_id res chain seq x y z
N PHE A 1 -4.42 -25.79 -16.17
CA PHE A 1 -5.27 -25.23 -17.27
C PHE A 1 -4.42 -24.83 -18.47
N GLY A 2 -3.62 -23.75 -18.41
CA GLY A 2 -2.85 -23.27 -19.56
C GLY A 2 -1.77 -24.20 -20.11
N GLY A 3 -1.09 -24.96 -19.24
CA GLY A 3 -0.01 -25.88 -19.64
C GLY A 3 -0.43 -27.29 -20.05
N GLU A 4 -1.69 -27.67 -19.83
CA GLU A 4 -2.14 -29.08 -19.98
C GLU A 4 -3.45 -29.17 -20.77
N ILE A 5 -4.51 -28.52 -20.27
CA ILE A 5 -5.87 -28.65 -20.81
C ILE A 5 -6.01 -27.98 -22.18
N ILE A 6 -5.50 -26.75 -22.34
CA ILE A 6 -5.57 -26.04 -23.64
C ILE A 6 -4.75 -26.78 -24.71
N PRO A 7 -3.48 -27.17 -24.44
CA PRO A 7 -2.72 -27.99 -25.40
C PRO A 7 -3.39 -29.31 -25.75
N GLN A 8 -3.91 -30.05 -24.76
CA GLN A 8 -4.58 -31.33 -24.99
C GLN A 8 -5.85 -31.16 -25.84
N ALA A 9 -6.70 -30.17 -25.54
CA ALA A 9 -7.91 -29.92 -26.32
C ALA A 9 -7.59 -29.60 -27.80
N ALA A 10 -6.50 -28.86 -28.06
CA ALA A 10 -6.04 -28.62 -29.42
C ALA A 10 -5.56 -29.91 -30.11
N GLN A 11 -4.87 -30.79 -29.39
CA GLN A 11 -4.42 -32.10 -29.90
C GLN A 11 -5.59 -33.05 -30.20
N ASP A 12 -6.61 -33.04 -29.33
CA ASP A 12 -7.83 -33.87 -29.47
C ASP A 12 -8.77 -33.37 -30.59
N GLY A 13 -8.39 -32.32 -31.32
CA GLY A 13 -9.14 -31.78 -32.45
C GLY A 13 -10.28 -30.84 -32.08
N ALA A 14 -10.32 -30.34 -30.84
CA ALA A 14 -11.27 -29.30 -30.46
C ALA A 14 -10.97 -27.98 -31.19
N LYS A 15 -12.00 -27.18 -31.43
CA LYS A 15 -11.86 -25.88 -32.08
C LYS A 15 -11.33 -24.83 -31.09
N VAL A 16 -10.01 -24.74 -30.98
CA VAL A 16 -9.31 -23.71 -30.18
C VAL A 16 -8.99 -22.50 -31.09
N GLN A 17 -9.37 -21.29 -30.66
CA GLN A 17 -9.11 -20.05 -31.39
C GLN A 17 -8.44 -19.01 -30.50
N ALA A 18 -7.56 -18.21 -31.08
CA ALA A 18 -6.97 -17.06 -30.41
C ALA A 18 -7.90 -15.85 -30.54
N TYR A 19 -7.98 -15.05 -29.49
CA TYR A 19 -8.64 -13.75 -29.49
C TYR A 19 -7.60 -12.70 -29.13
N LEU A 20 -7.45 -11.68 -29.98
CA LEU A 20 -6.46 -10.63 -29.75
C LEU A 20 -7.00 -9.61 -28.73
N PHE A 21 -6.22 -9.37 -27.69
CA PHE A 21 -6.45 -8.32 -26.70
C PHE A 21 -5.32 -7.29 -26.79
N ASN A 22 -5.68 -6.01 -26.97
CA ASN A 22 -4.74 -4.92 -27.29
C ASN A 22 -4.84 -3.75 -26.29
N ASP A 23 -5.24 -4.03 -25.06
CA ASP A 23 -5.39 -3.01 -24.01
C ASP A 23 -4.50 -3.36 -22.81
N TYR A 24 -4.54 -2.55 -21.76
CA TYR A 24 -3.75 -2.75 -20.55
C TYR A 24 -4.03 -4.11 -19.90
N TRP A 25 -2.96 -4.87 -19.69
CA TRP A 25 -2.95 -6.10 -18.91
C TRP A 25 -1.61 -6.23 -18.20
N GLU A 26 -1.64 -6.51 -16.91
CA GLU A 26 -0.45 -6.67 -16.07
C GLU A 26 -0.64 -7.86 -15.13
N ASP A 27 0.37 -8.73 -15.03
CA ASP A 27 0.38 -9.82 -14.05
C ASP A 27 0.89 -9.32 -12.69
N ILE A 28 -0.04 -9.05 -11.79
CA ILE A 28 0.24 -8.60 -10.42
C ILE A 28 0.48 -9.77 -9.44
N GLY A 29 0.90 -10.94 -9.92
CA GLY A 29 1.16 -12.14 -9.11
C GLY A 29 2.44 -12.11 -8.26
N THR A 30 3.33 -11.12 -8.44
CA THR A 30 4.55 -10.96 -7.64
C THR A 30 4.48 -9.68 -6.79
N ILE A 31 5.23 -9.62 -5.68
CA ILE A 31 5.29 -8.40 -4.85
C ILE A 31 5.73 -7.18 -5.66
N LYS A 32 6.74 -7.35 -6.52
CA LYS A 32 7.25 -6.26 -7.35
C LYS A 32 6.19 -5.77 -8.35
N SER A 33 5.60 -6.66 -9.14
CA SER A 33 4.60 -6.26 -10.14
C SER A 33 3.33 -5.70 -9.48
N PHE A 34 2.88 -6.29 -8.37
CA PHE A 34 1.79 -5.73 -7.57
C PHE A 34 2.10 -4.30 -7.10
N PHE A 35 3.29 -4.08 -6.54
CA PHE A 35 3.69 -2.78 -6.02
C PHE A 35 3.80 -1.72 -7.11
N GLU A 36 4.52 -2.03 -8.19
CA GLU A 36 4.74 -1.11 -9.31
C GLU A 36 3.42 -0.77 -10.03
N ALA A 37 2.55 -1.77 -10.28
CA ALA A 37 1.24 -1.54 -10.88
C ALA A 37 0.37 -0.60 -10.03
N ASN A 38 0.40 -0.72 -8.70
CA ASN A 38 -0.35 0.16 -7.81
C ASN A 38 0.21 1.58 -7.76
N LEU A 39 1.53 1.76 -7.72
CA LEU A 39 2.12 3.12 -7.77
C LEU A 39 1.85 3.80 -9.11
N ASN A 40 1.83 3.05 -10.22
CA ASN A 40 1.53 3.58 -11.56
C ASN A 40 0.13 4.18 -11.68
N LEU A 41 -0.81 3.83 -10.80
CA LEU A 41 -2.15 4.44 -10.77
C LEU A 41 -2.10 5.95 -10.48
N ALA A 42 -1.07 6.41 -9.77
CA ALA A 42 -0.90 7.81 -9.39
C ALA A 42 -0.14 8.65 -10.44
N LYS A 43 0.29 8.04 -11.55
CA LYS A 43 0.99 8.73 -12.64
C LYS A 43 -0.01 9.42 -13.57
N ASP A 44 0.51 10.38 -14.34
CA ASP A 44 -0.26 11.10 -15.35
C ASP A 44 0.45 11.02 -16.73
N PRO A 45 -0.16 10.38 -17.75
CA PRO A 45 -1.37 9.57 -17.65
C PRO A 45 -1.12 8.25 -16.89
N PRO A 46 -2.12 7.68 -16.19
CA PRO A 46 -1.98 6.37 -15.57
C PRO A 46 -2.05 5.26 -16.63
N ASN A 47 -1.41 4.12 -16.37
CA ASN A 47 -1.50 2.95 -17.26
C ASN A 47 -2.89 2.26 -17.19
N PHE A 48 -3.61 2.44 -16.08
CA PHE A 48 -4.93 1.87 -15.82
C PHE A 48 -5.77 2.81 -14.93
N GLU A 49 -7.07 2.90 -15.20
CA GLU A 49 -8.01 3.72 -14.45
C GLU A 49 -9.14 2.87 -13.87
N PHE A 50 -9.40 3.00 -12.56
CA PHE A 50 -10.54 2.34 -11.92
C PHE A 50 -11.89 3.01 -12.24
N TYR A 51 -11.85 4.29 -12.61
CA TYR A 51 -13.02 5.15 -12.81
C TYR A 51 -13.31 5.33 -14.31
N ASN A 52 -13.67 4.24 -14.97
CA ASN A 52 -14.25 4.32 -16.30
C ASN A 52 -15.77 4.57 -16.17
N ALA A 53 -16.30 5.63 -16.78
CA ALA A 53 -17.71 5.99 -16.68
C ALA A 53 -18.66 4.96 -17.32
N GLU A 54 -18.20 4.21 -18.32
CA GLU A 54 -18.96 3.19 -19.04
C GLU A 54 -18.84 1.81 -18.38
N ALA A 55 -17.68 1.51 -17.79
CA ALA A 55 -17.37 0.22 -17.17
C ALA A 55 -16.55 0.38 -15.87
N PRO A 56 -17.12 0.94 -14.80
CA PRO A 56 -16.38 1.20 -13.56
C PRO A 56 -16.09 -0.09 -12.79
N ILE A 57 -14.99 -0.10 -12.05
CA ILE A 57 -14.71 -1.16 -11.08
C ILE A 57 -15.43 -0.86 -9.77
N TYR A 58 -16.31 -1.78 -9.36
CA TYR A 58 -17.08 -1.64 -8.12
C TYR A 58 -16.34 -2.19 -6.89
N THR A 59 -16.65 -1.61 -5.73
CA THR A 59 -16.23 -2.11 -4.42
C THR A 59 -17.31 -1.82 -3.38
N SER A 60 -17.14 -2.34 -2.17
CA SER A 60 -18.11 -2.15 -1.07
C SER A 60 -18.30 -0.66 -0.74
N PRO A 61 -19.55 -0.15 -0.67
CA PRO A 61 -19.81 1.21 -0.22
C PRO A 61 -19.55 1.33 1.29
N ARG A 62 -18.64 2.22 1.69
CA ARG A 62 -18.20 2.36 3.10
C ARG A 62 -18.63 3.66 3.78
N PHE A 63 -19.19 4.62 3.03
CA PHE A 63 -19.65 5.92 3.54
C PHE A 63 -18.60 6.64 4.40
N LEU A 64 -17.33 6.54 4.02
CA LEU A 64 -16.23 7.22 4.72
C LEU A 64 -16.25 8.71 4.41
N PRO A 65 -15.83 9.58 5.35
CA PRO A 65 -15.70 11.00 5.06
C PRO A 65 -14.62 11.24 3.98
N PRO A 66 -14.61 12.42 3.35
CA PRO A 66 -13.48 12.85 2.52
C PRO A 66 -12.15 12.78 3.28
N ALA A 67 -11.04 12.65 2.55
CA ALA A 67 -9.72 12.73 3.17
C ALA A 67 -9.46 14.11 3.78
N LYS A 68 -8.80 14.15 4.93
CA LYS A 68 -8.37 15.38 5.60
C LYS A 68 -6.87 15.58 5.41
N ILE A 69 -6.48 16.68 4.78
CA ILE A 69 -5.08 17.00 4.49
C ILE A 69 -4.77 18.38 5.05
N GLU A 70 -3.85 18.45 6.01
CA GLU A 70 -3.46 19.70 6.66
C GLU A 70 -1.96 19.96 6.48
N ARG A 71 -1.60 21.07 5.83
CA ARG A 71 -0.20 21.52 5.68
C ARG A 71 0.75 20.44 5.12
N CYS A 72 0.25 19.63 4.17
CA CYS A 72 1.04 18.57 3.55
C CYS A 72 1.53 18.97 2.15
N HIS A 73 2.65 18.38 1.74
CA HIS A 73 3.08 18.36 0.33
C HIS A 73 2.71 17.02 -0.28
N VAL A 74 1.88 17.02 -1.32
CA VAL A 74 1.41 15.81 -2.00
C VAL A 74 1.75 15.93 -3.47
N LYS A 75 2.45 14.93 -4.02
CA LYS A 75 2.91 14.90 -5.42
C LYS A 75 2.81 13.48 -5.97
N ASP A 76 2.22 13.32 -7.16
CA ASP A 76 2.10 12.01 -7.83
C ASP A 76 1.55 10.92 -6.89
N ALA A 77 0.45 11.21 -6.20
CA ALA A 77 -0.09 10.35 -5.16
C ALA A 77 -1.62 10.32 -5.12
N ILE A 78 -2.18 9.16 -4.76
CA ILE A 78 -3.63 8.98 -4.53
C ILE A 78 -3.90 8.92 -3.03
N ILE A 79 -4.77 9.80 -2.54
CA ILE A 79 -5.22 9.82 -1.15
C ILE A 79 -6.67 9.36 -1.07
N SER A 80 -6.89 8.20 -0.43
CA SER A 80 -8.21 7.58 -0.33
C SER A 80 -9.09 8.21 0.75
N HIS A 81 -10.40 8.01 0.62
CA HIS A 81 -11.40 8.43 1.59
C HIS A 81 -11.07 8.00 3.03
N GLY A 82 -11.42 8.87 3.98
CA GLY A 82 -11.19 8.63 5.39
C GLY A 82 -9.74 8.77 5.85
N ALA A 83 -8.79 9.01 4.95
CA ALA A 83 -7.40 9.24 5.34
C ALA A 83 -7.25 10.60 6.06
N SER A 84 -6.31 10.68 7.00
CA SER A 84 -5.93 11.90 7.72
C SER A 84 -4.42 12.08 7.65
N LEU A 85 -3.98 13.18 7.04
CA LEU A 85 -2.59 13.55 6.88
C LEU A 85 -2.38 14.93 7.51
N SER A 86 -1.29 15.10 8.27
CA SER A 86 -0.97 16.36 8.93
C SER A 86 0.53 16.63 8.84
N ASP A 87 0.92 17.81 8.37
CA ASP A 87 2.31 18.30 8.34
C ASP A 87 3.33 17.28 7.79
N CYS A 88 3.02 16.61 6.67
CA CYS A 88 3.88 15.57 6.09
C CYS A 88 4.09 15.74 4.58
N SER A 89 5.06 15.00 4.02
CA SER A 89 5.29 14.92 2.57
C SER A 89 4.98 13.53 2.05
N VAL A 90 4.19 13.46 0.98
CA VAL A 90 3.78 12.21 0.32
C VAL A 90 4.07 12.33 -1.18
N GLU A 91 4.99 11.52 -1.69
CA GLU A 91 5.43 11.53 -3.09
C GLU A 91 5.41 10.12 -3.69
N ASP A 92 4.90 9.95 -4.92
CA ASP A 92 4.92 8.66 -5.63
C ASP A 92 4.28 7.54 -4.79
N ALA A 93 3.06 7.76 -4.32
CA ALA A 93 2.49 6.94 -3.25
C ALA A 93 0.99 6.74 -3.34
N ILE A 94 0.53 5.62 -2.79
CA ILE A 94 -0.89 5.34 -2.59
C ILE A 94 -1.16 5.33 -1.10
N VAL A 95 -2.06 6.21 -0.64
CA VAL A 95 -2.53 6.24 0.75
C VAL A 95 -3.95 5.70 0.81
N GLY A 96 -4.08 4.47 1.27
CA GLY A 96 -5.33 3.73 1.34
C GLY A 96 -6.32 4.27 2.37
N LEU A 97 -7.52 3.70 2.35
CA LEU A 97 -8.64 4.14 3.18
C LEU A 97 -8.30 4.18 4.69
N ARG A 98 -8.82 5.17 5.40
CA ARG A 98 -8.65 5.35 6.86
C ARG A 98 -7.20 5.46 7.35
N SER A 99 -6.24 5.60 6.45
CA SER A 99 -4.83 5.77 6.82
C SER A 99 -4.66 7.03 7.66
N ARG A 100 -3.74 6.97 8.63
CA ARG A 100 -3.33 8.13 9.39
C ARG A 100 -1.83 8.28 9.29
N VAL A 101 -1.39 9.45 8.83
CA VAL A 101 0.02 9.82 8.72
C VAL A 101 0.25 11.05 9.57
N GLU A 102 1.03 10.88 10.63
CA GLU A 102 1.31 11.95 11.60
C GLU A 102 2.35 12.95 11.07
N LYS A 103 2.51 14.06 11.82
CA LYS A 103 3.41 15.16 11.48
C LYS A 103 4.86 14.73 11.26
N GLY A 104 5.55 15.44 10.37
CA GLY A 104 6.96 15.26 10.06
C GLY A 104 7.27 14.01 9.23
N CYS A 105 6.27 13.21 8.85
CA CYS A 105 6.51 12.02 8.05
C CYS A 105 6.97 12.37 6.62
N LYS A 106 7.85 11.52 6.08
CA LYS A 106 8.24 11.55 4.67
C LYS A 106 7.93 10.19 4.06
N ILE A 107 6.91 10.17 3.20
CA ILE A 107 6.43 8.96 2.52
C ILE A 107 6.78 9.09 1.04
N LYS A 108 7.61 8.19 0.53
CA LYS A 108 8.05 8.21 -0.87
C LYS A 108 7.98 6.82 -1.48
N LYS A 109 7.53 6.67 -2.73
CA LYS A 109 7.49 5.36 -3.40
C LYS A 109 6.90 4.29 -2.49
N THR A 110 5.69 4.51 -1.98
CA THR A 110 5.13 3.71 -0.88
C THR A 110 3.63 3.46 -1.09
N MET A 111 3.19 2.24 -0.80
CA MET A 111 1.79 1.85 -0.82
C MET A 111 1.32 1.58 0.61
N ILE A 112 0.52 2.47 1.18
CA ILE A 112 -0.16 2.26 2.47
C ILE A 112 -1.54 1.67 2.17
N ILE A 113 -1.78 0.41 2.56
CA ILE A 113 -3.07 -0.26 2.30
C ILE A 113 -4.20 0.34 3.14
N GLY A 114 -3.87 0.84 4.34
CA GLY A 114 -4.77 1.61 5.20
C GLY A 114 -5.27 0.83 6.41
N ALA A 115 -6.51 1.11 6.84
CA ALA A 115 -7.07 0.49 8.05
C ALA A 115 -8.52 0.04 7.89
N ASP A 116 -8.87 -1.04 8.59
CA ASP A 116 -10.22 -1.59 8.62
C ASP A 116 -11.16 -0.75 9.52
N TYR A 117 -10.59 -0.01 10.48
CA TYR A 117 -11.31 0.80 11.47
C TYR A 117 -10.52 2.05 11.86
N TYR A 118 -11.18 2.99 12.54
CA TYR A 118 -10.51 4.11 13.22
C TYR A 118 -10.29 3.77 14.69
N GLU A 119 -9.20 4.27 15.26
CA GLU A 119 -9.04 4.39 16.72
C GLU A 119 -9.48 5.79 17.13
N SER A 120 -10.38 5.91 18.12
CA SER A 120 -10.79 7.22 18.64
C SER A 120 -9.60 7.92 19.29
N GLU A 121 -9.67 9.25 19.41
CA GLU A 121 -8.60 10.04 20.03
C GLU A 121 -8.34 9.61 21.48
N GLU A 122 -9.37 9.22 22.23
CA GLU A 122 -9.24 8.69 23.59
C GLU A 122 -8.49 7.35 23.60
N LYS A 123 -8.86 6.44 22.70
CA LYS A 123 -8.20 5.13 22.57
C LYS A 123 -6.73 5.30 22.18
N ARG A 124 -6.44 6.20 21.23
CA ARG A 124 -5.07 6.51 20.80
C ARG A 124 -4.24 7.05 21.97
N LYS A 125 -4.78 8.03 22.71
CA LYS A 125 -4.12 8.58 23.91
C LYS A 125 -3.85 7.50 24.96
N ALA A 126 -4.80 6.60 25.21
CA ALA A 126 -4.63 5.50 26.15
C ALA A 126 -3.52 4.53 25.70
N ILE A 127 -3.49 4.15 24.42
CA ILE A 127 -2.44 3.29 23.84
C ILE A 127 -1.07 3.94 24.03
N ILE A 128 -0.93 5.22 23.65
CA ILE A 128 0.33 5.97 23.81
C ILE A 128 0.73 6.07 25.29
N ALA A 129 -0.22 6.35 26.19
CA ALA A 129 0.04 6.43 27.62
C ALA A 129 0.52 5.10 28.23
N SER A 130 0.08 3.97 27.68
CA SER A 130 0.59 2.63 28.04
C SER A 130 1.90 2.24 27.35
N GLY A 131 2.51 3.14 26.57
CA GLY A 131 3.74 2.88 25.81
C GLY A 131 3.53 2.09 24.51
N GLY A 132 2.29 1.96 24.04
CA GLY A 132 1.96 1.29 22.79
C GLY A 132 1.95 2.24 21.58
N VAL A 133 1.94 1.66 20.38
CA VAL A 133 1.86 2.40 19.12
C VAL A 133 0.44 2.30 18.54
N PRO A 134 -0.24 3.43 18.25
CA PRO A 134 -1.56 3.40 17.64
C PRO A 134 -1.48 3.02 16.14
N VAL A 135 -2.60 2.67 15.52
CA VAL A 135 -2.64 2.36 14.08
C VAL A 135 -2.27 3.60 13.27
N GLY A 136 -1.48 3.38 12.21
CA GLY A 136 -0.99 4.42 11.30
C GLY A 136 0.51 4.59 11.35
N ILE A 137 0.98 5.72 10.80
CA ILE A 137 2.39 6.10 10.74
C ILE A 137 2.66 7.19 11.78
N GLY A 138 3.50 6.87 12.77
CA GLY A 138 3.88 7.77 13.85
C GLY A 138 4.78 8.93 13.41
N GLU A 139 4.91 9.93 14.27
CA GLU A 139 5.57 11.20 13.97
C GLU A 139 7.02 11.04 13.47
N ASN A 140 7.45 11.91 12.55
CA ASN A 140 8.81 11.99 12.03
C ASN A 140 9.35 10.69 11.40
N THR A 141 8.46 9.80 10.97
CA THR A 141 8.85 8.54 10.34
C THR A 141 9.11 8.72 8.84
N ILE A 142 10.18 8.11 8.34
CA ILE A 142 10.58 8.13 6.94
C ILE A 142 10.34 6.74 6.35
N ILE A 143 9.59 6.68 5.26
CA ILE A 143 9.28 5.43 4.55
C ILE A 143 9.58 5.61 3.07
N GLU A 144 10.42 4.73 2.53
CA GLU A 144 10.76 4.68 1.10
C GLU A 144 10.73 3.24 0.58
N ASN A 145 10.16 3.04 -0.61
CA ASN A 145 10.11 1.75 -1.31
C ASN A 145 9.45 0.63 -0.47
N ALA A 146 8.25 0.90 0.06
CA ALA A 146 7.59 -0.01 0.99
C ALA A 146 6.08 -0.20 0.76
N ILE A 147 5.57 -1.33 1.24
CA ILE A 147 4.15 -1.65 1.41
C ILE A 147 3.84 -1.66 2.91
N ILE A 148 2.86 -0.87 3.33
CA ILE A 148 2.38 -0.85 4.71
C ILE A 148 0.98 -1.47 4.73
N ASP A 149 0.89 -2.72 5.20
CA ASP A 149 -0.36 -3.48 5.18
C ASP A 149 -1.34 -3.02 6.27
N LYS A 150 -2.55 -3.58 6.25
CA LYS A 150 -3.69 -3.11 7.02
C LYS A 150 -3.42 -3.07 8.51
N ASN A 151 -3.87 -1.99 9.14
CA ASN A 151 -3.81 -1.81 10.59
C ASN A 151 -2.39 -1.89 11.19
N ALA A 152 -1.35 -1.75 10.36
CA ALA A 152 0.02 -1.66 10.86
C ALA A 152 0.16 -0.47 11.81
N ARG A 153 1.02 -0.64 12.82
CA ARG A 153 1.30 0.33 13.87
C ARG A 153 2.78 0.70 13.76
N VAL A 154 3.07 1.73 12.98
CA VAL A 154 4.45 2.19 12.79
C VAL A 154 4.72 3.31 13.79
N GLY A 155 5.73 3.10 14.66
CA GLY A 155 6.13 4.03 15.71
C GLY A 155 6.62 5.37 15.18
N LYS A 156 6.98 6.27 16.11
CA LYS A 156 7.61 7.56 15.78
C LYS A 156 9.10 7.40 15.51
N ASN A 157 9.65 8.30 14.70
CA ASN A 157 11.07 8.37 14.34
C ASN A 157 11.62 7.09 13.69
N CYS A 158 10.76 6.29 13.06
CA CYS A 158 11.21 5.10 12.33
C CYS A 158 11.81 5.50 10.98
N VAL A 159 12.74 4.67 10.47
CA VAL A 159 13.33 4.82 9.14
C VAL A 159 13.21 3.49 8.41
N ILE A 160 12.28 3.41 7.47
CA ILE A 160 11.97 2.20 6.71
C ILE A 160 12.40 2.45 5.28
N THR A 161 13.66 2.14 4.97
CA THR A 161 14.29 2.52 3.68
C THR A 161 15.13 1.42 3.06
N ASN A 162 15.38 0.31 3.79
CA ASN A 162 16.21 -0.80 3.32
C ASN A 162 17.59 -0.33 2.84
N LYS A 163 18.30 0.43 3.67
CA LYS A 163 19.57 1.07 3.28
C LYS A 163 20.65 0.08 2.84
N ASP A 164 20.59 -1.14 3.37
CA ASP A 164 21.52 -2.21 3.06
C ASP A 164 21.17 -2.94 1.75
N ASN A 165 20.10 -2.52 1.06
CA ASN A 165 19.62 -3.10 -0.21
C ASN A 165 19.41 -4.62 -0.11
N ILE A 166 18.76 -5.06 0.97
CA ILE A 166 18.40 -6.47 1.16
C ILE A 166 17.36 -6.84 0.11
N GLU A 167 17.61 -7.86 -0.70
CA GLU A 167 16.66 -8.32 -1.74
C GLU A 167 15.51 -9.12 -1.14
N ASP A 168 15.83 -10.02 -0.22
CA ASP A 168 14.92 -11.02 0.31
C ASP A 168 15.14 -11.21 1.82
N LEU A 169 14.10 -10.96 2.61
CA LEU A 169 14.09 -11.17 4.06
C LEU A 169 12.70 -11.62 4.51
N GLN A 170 12.65 -12.53 5.45
CA GLN A 170 11.41 -12.88 6.15
C GLN A 170 11.69 -12.86 7.65
N ASP A 171 11.09 -11.89 8.32
CA ASP A 171 11.17 -11.69 9.76
C ASP A 171 9.76 -11.47 10.31
N GLU A 172 9.00 -12.57 10.38
CA GLU A 172 7.61 -12.55 10.85
C GLU A 172 7.51 -12.12 12.32
N GLU A 173 8.53 -12.40 13.13
CA GLU A 173 8.56 -11.99 14.53
C GLU A 173 8.57 -10.47 14.67
N ARG A 174 9.30 -9.78 13.80
CA ARG A 174 9.27 -8.31 13.72
C ARG A 174 8.16 -7.76 12.84
N GLY A 175 7.39 -8.63 12.17
CA GLY A 175 6.33 -8.25 11.26
C GLY A 175 6.83 -7.62 9.96
N ILE A 176 8.03 -8.01 9.50
CA ILE A 176 8.71 -7.44 8.33
C ILE A 176 8.96 -8.53 7.29
N PHE A 177 8.75 -8.19 6.04
CA PHE A 177 9.07 -9.04 4.90
C PHE A 177 9.68 -8.17 3.80
N ILE A 178 10.81 -8.58 3.22
CA ILE A 178 11.41 -7.89 2.07
C ILE A 178 11.43 -8.87 0.90
N ARG A 179 10.93 -8.42 -0.25
CA ARG A 179 11.02 -9.16 -1.52
C ARG A 179 11.33 -8.20 -2.65
N SER A 180 12.31 -8.55 -3.47
CA SER A 180 12.79 -7.68 -4.56
C SER A 180 13.14 -6.27 -4.08
N GLY A 181 13.73 -6.18 -2.89
CA GLY A 181 14.11 -4.91 -2.26
C GLY A 181 12.97 -4.07 -1.66
N ILE A 182 11.71 -4.51 -1.79
CA ILE A 182 10.51 -3.81 -1.30
C ILE A 182 10.21 -4.26 0.13
N VAL A 183 10.23 -3.33 1.07
CA VAL A 183 9.88 -3.61 2.47
C VAL A 183 8.37 -3.72 2.62
N THR A 184 7.88 -4.78 3.26
CA THR A 184 6.47 -4.98 3.59
C THR A 184 6.32 -5.06 5.09
N ILE A 185 5.57 -4.13 5.67
CA ILE A 185 5.15 -4.17 7.07
C ILE A 185 3.83 -4.92 7.14
N LEU A 186 3.84 -6.06 7.84
CA LEU A 186 2.73 -7.02 7.84
C LEU A 186 1.48 -6.48 8.54
N ARG A 187 0.32 -7.02 8.17
CA ARG A 187 -0.96 -6.67 8.77
C ARG A 187 -0.94 -6.81 10.30
N ASN A 188 -1.50 -5.81 10.99
CA ASN A 188 -1.56 -5.72 12.46
C ASN A 188 -0.19 -5.73 13.19
N SER A 189 0.93 -5.73 12.47
CA SER A 189 2.25 -5.68 13.09
C SER A 189 2.51 -4.35 13.77
N THR A 190 3.40 -4.35 14.76
CA THR A 190 3.85 -3.15 15.44
C THR A 190 5.34 -2.97 15.24
N ILE A 191 5.72 -1.85 14.64
CA ILE A 191 7.11 -1.43 14.47
C ILE A 191 7.41 -0.43 15.60
N PRO A 192 8.28 -0.75 16.56
CA PRO A 192 8.58 0.11 17.70
C PRO A 192 9.17 1.47 17.28
N ASP A 193 9.01 2.48 18.14
CA ASP A 193 9.61 3.80 17.96
C ASP A 193 11.12 3.72 17.69
N GLY A 194 11.61 4.52 16.74
CA GLY A 194 13.04 4.61 16.41
C GLY A 194 13.58 3.43 15.60
N THR A 195 12.74 2.48 15.18
CA THR A 195 13.19 1.32 14.40
C THR A 195 13.77 1.74 13.05
N VAL A 196 14.90 1.14 12.67
CA VAL A 196 15.53 1.31 11.36
C VAL A 196 15.51 -0.01 10.62
N ILE A 197 14.98 0.01 9.40
CA ILE A 197 14.86 -1.12 8.45
C ILE A 197 15.50 -0.71 7.13
#